data_AF-A0A6A0AN55-F1
#
_entry.id   AF-A0A6A0AN55-F1
#
_cell.length_a   1.000
_cell.length_b   1.000
_cell.length_c   1.000
_cell.angle_alpha   90.00
_cell.angle_beta   90.00
_cell.angle_gamma   90.00
#
_symmetry.space_group_name_H-M   'P 1'
#
loop_
_entity.id
_entity.type
_entity.pdbx_description
1 polymer ?
#
loop_
_entity_poly.entity_id
_entity_poly.type
_entity_poly.pdbx_seq_one_letter_code
_entity_poly.pdbx_strand_id
1 'polypeptide(L)'
;MTTITATVAAVEARVTVATIRTWCRRGVIAATKTAGRWIIEAASLAHRIAIGAMKATKKPAAKVVYSVETMTAIGGSRWQRGSMDRVYLGDYATVPGLELDHYNTGRIYSASLDGSGISNAEAGRLATAVDKVYFDATDGKVYIKWGWGNPRSLDRDQIAARIFGAVRAAIAAL
;
A
#
# COMPACT_ATOMS: atom_id res chain seq x y z
N MET A 1 13.92 30.55 27.17
CA MET A 1 13.55 30.17 25.78
C MET A 1 14.48 30.90 24.81
N THR A 2 15.31 30.16 24.08
CA THR A 2 16.23 30.75 23.10
C THR A 2 15.44 31.15 21.85
N THR A 3 15.61 32.40 21.40
CA THR A 3 14.94 32.91 20.21
C THR A 3 15.94 33.34 19.14
N ILE A 4 15.56 33.18 17.87
CA ILE A 4 16.41 33.46 16.71
C ILE A 4 15.65 34.24 15.64
N THR A 5 16.39 34.84 14.71
CA THR A 5 15.81 35.60 13.60
C THR A 5 15.42 34.70 12.43
N ALA A 6 14.53 35.19 11.55
CA ALA A 6 14.13 34.45 10.35
C ALA A 6 15.28 34.09 9.40
N THR A 7 16.36 34.89 9.37
CA THR A 7 17.55 34.58 8.56
C THR A 7 18.33 33.42 9.16
N VAL A 8 18.57 33.43 10.49
CA VAL A 8 19.26 32.32 11.17
C VAL A 8 18.45 31.03 11.06
N ALA A 9 17.13 31.11 11.30
CA ALA A 9 16.23 29.97 11.16
C ALA A 9 16.22 29.37 9.74
N ALA A 10 16.33 30.22 8.71
CA ALA A 10 16.38 29.78 7.31
C ALA A 10 17.66 28.99 7.01
N VAL A 11 18.81 29.45 7.53
CA VAL A 11 20.09 28.73 7.40
C VAL A 11 20.02 27.38 8.13
N GLU A 12 19.53 27.38 9.37
CA GLU A 12 19.44 26.17 10.20
C GLU A 12 18.52 25.11 9.58
N ALA A 13 17.35 25.51 9.09
CA ALA A 13 16.40 24.60 8.45
C ALA A 13 16.71 24.31 6.97
N ARG A 14 17.75 24.94 6.39
CA ARG A 14 18.11 24.85 4.97
C ARG A 14 16.93 25.16 4.03
N VAL A 15 16.15 26.19 4.37
CA VAL A 15 15.01 26.67 3.56
C VAL A 15 15.12 28.16 3.31
N THR A 16 14.28 28.70 2.44
CA THR A 16 14.27 30.15 2.19
C THR A 16 13.67 30.93 3.37
N VAL A 17 14.08 32.19 3.54
CA VAL A 17 13.46 33.11 4.52
C VAL A 17 11.96 33.29 4.27
N ALA A 18 11.52 33.23 3.01
CA ALA A 18 10.09 33.30 2.65
C ALA A 18 9.31 32.07 3.19
N THR A 19 9.92 30.89 3.15
CA THR A 19 9.37 29.66 3.73
C THR A 19 9.21 29.80 5.24
N ILE A 20 10.26 30.26 5.95
CA ILE A 20 10.20 30.52 7.40
C ILE A 20 9.08 31.52 7.73
N ARG A 21 9.01 32.65 7.03
CA ARG A 21 7.95 33.65 7.23
C ARG A 21 6.56 33.08 7.02
N THR A 22 6.41 32.17 6.06
CA THR A 22 5.15 31.47 5.80
C THR A 22 4.81 30.52 6.93
N TRP A 23 5.79 29.80 7.50
CA TRP A 23 5.58 28.97 8.68
C TRP A 23 5.14 29.79 9.90
N CYS A 24 5.78 30.93 10.16
CA CYS A 24 5.37 31.83 11.24
C CYS A 24 3.93 32.34 11.05
N ARG A 25 3.56 32.78 9.84
CA ARG A 25 2.19 33.26 9.54
C ARG A 25 1.12 32.17 9.71
N ARG A 26 1.46 30.92 9.40
CA ARG A 26 0.55 29.77 9.47
C ARG A 26 0.55 29.09 10.85
N GLY A 27 1.34 29.58 11.81
CA GLY A 27 1.47 28.96 13.13
C GLY A 27 2.15 27.59 13.13
N VAL A 28 2.94 27.28 12.10
CA VAL A 28 3.68 26.00 11.99
C VAL A 28 4.84 25.93 12.97
N ILE A 29 5.42 27.08 13.30
CA ILE A 29 6.47 27.25 14.32
C ILE A 29 6.07 28.40 15.23
N ALA A 30 6.36 28.28 16.53
CA ALA A 30 6.12 29.31 17.52
C ALA A 30 7.01 30.52 17.23
N ALA A 31 6.38 31.67 17.00
CA ALA A 31 7.06 32.92 16.71
C ALA A 31 6.20 34.11 17.10
N THR A 32 6.85 35.18 17.54
CA THR A 32 6.23 36.48 17.84
C THR A 32 6.73 37.51 16.86
N LYS A 33 5.87 38.45 16.45
CA LYS A 33 6.25 39.54 15.56
C LYS A 33 6.49 40.80 16.38
N THR A 34 7.72 41.29 16.41
CA THR A 34 8.13 42.47 17.17
C THR A 34 8.81 43.47 16.24
N ALA A 35 8.32 44.71 16.19
CA ALA A 35 8.82 45.76 15.31
C ALA A 35 9.02 45.31 13.84
N GLY A 36 8.05 44.56 13.31
CA GLY A 36 8.10 44.04 11.94
C GLY A 36 9.02 42.83 11.70
N ARG A 37 9.76 42.37 12.72
CA ARG A 37 10.65 41.21 12.64
C ARG A 37 10.01 39.99 13.31
N TRP A 38 10.24 38.81 12.74
CA TRP A 38 9.85 37.54 13.36
C TRP A 38 10.93 37.10 14.34
N ILE A 39 10.53 36.91 15.60
CA ILE A 39 11.31 36.32 16.68
C ILE A 39 10.80 34.88 16.83
N ILE A 40 11.64 33.90 16.50
CA ILE A 40 11.25 32.49 16.38
C ILE A 40 11.81 31.72 17.57
N GLU A 41 11.01 30.85 18.17
CA GLU A 41 11.47 29.95 19.23
C GLU A 41 12.30 28.79 18.65
N ALA A 42 13.53 28.63 19.12
CA ALA A 42 14.47 27.64 18.60
C ALA A 42 13.95 26.19 18.75
N ALA A 43 13.31 25.85 19.88
CA ALA A 43 12.77 24.51 20.11
C ALA A 43 11.65 24.13 19.12
N SER A 44 10.78 25.09 18.81
CA SER A 44 9.70 24.88 17.83
C SER A 44 10.24 24.69 16.41
N LEU A 45 11.30 25.45 16.04
CA LEU A 45 12.00 25.24 14.77
C LEU A 45 12.66 23.86 14.71
N ALA A 46 13.40 23.46 15.75
CA ALA A 46 14.05 22.16 15.82
C ALA A 46 13.03 21.01 15.68
N HIS A 47 11.87 21.13 16.34
CA HIS A 47 10.78 20.17 16.18
C HIS A 47 10.28 20.09 14.73
N ARG A 48 10.10 21.23 14.05
CA ARG A 48 9.68 21.26 12.64
C ARG A 48 10.72 20.65 11.70
N ILE A 49 12.00 20.87 11.96
CA ILE A 49 13.12 20.25 11.22
C ILE A 49 13.08 18.73 11.41
N ALA A 50 12.92 18.27 12.65
CA ALA A 50 12.82 16.84 12.96
C ALA A 50 11.65 16.17 12.21
N ILE A 51 10.46 16.79 12.18
CA ILE A 51 9.33 16.30 11.37
C ILE A 51 9.71 16.21 9.89
N GLY A 52 10.43 17.22 9.37
CA GLY A 52 10.92 17.21 7.99
C GLY A 52 11.88 16.05 7.71
N ALA A 53 12.83 15.80 8.62
CA ALA A 53 13.78 14.71 8.53
C ALA A 53 13.08 13.34 8.60
N MET A 54 12.12 13.15 9.50
CA MET A 54 11.30 11.93 9.59
C MET A 54 10.52 11.65 8.29
N LYS A 55 10.03 12.69 7.62
CA LYS A 55 9.36 12.53 6.32
C LYS A 55 10.34 12.13 5.22
N ALA A 56 11.56 12.64 5.26
CA ALA A 56 12.60 12.31 4.28
C ALA A 56 13.17 10.89 4.46
N THR A 57 13.26 10.39 5.69
CA THR A 57 13.71 9.00 5.96
C THR A 57 12.68 7.95 5.59
N LYS A 58 11.40 8.32 5.44
CA LYS A 58 10.39 7.44 4.86
C LYS A 58 10.73 7.24 3.38
N LYS A 59 11.45 6.15 3.07
CA LYS A 59 11.77 5.71 1.70
C LYS A 59 10.50 5.87 0.86
N PRO A 60 10.52 6.66 -0.23
CA PRO A 60 9.37 6.73 -1.11
C PRO A 60 9.06 5.31 -1.56
N ALA A 61 7.79 4.91 -1.47
CA ALA A 61 7.37 3.59 -1.93
C ALA A 61 7.93 3.41 -3.35
N ALA A 62 8.72 2.36 -3.56
CA ALA A 62 9.26 2.07 -4.88
C ALA A 62 8.09 2.03 -5.86
N LYS A 63 8.24 2.64 -7.03
CA LYS A 63 7.22 2.58 -8.06
C LYS A 63 6.95 1.11 -8.34
N VAL A 64 5.71 0.66 -8.14
CA VAL A 64 5.31 -0.73 -8.39
C VAL A 64 5.46 -1.00 -9.88
N VAL A 65 6.46 -1.81 -10.24
CA VAL A 65 6.71 -2.23 -11.61
C VAL A 65 6.07 -3.61 -11.82
N TYR A 66 5.19 -3.70 -12.81
CA TYR A 66 4.60 -4.95 -13.24
C TYR A 66 5.51 -5.53 -14.34
N SER A 67 6.18 -6.62 -14.02
CA SER A 67 7.15 -7.29 -14.90
C SER A 67 7.16 -8.78 -14.62
N VAL A 68 7.72 -9.58 -15.51
CA VAL A 68 7.88 -11.02 -15.26
C VAL A 68 8.70 -11.25 -13.99
N GLU A 69 9.77 -10.49 -13.81
CA GLU A 69 10.69 -10.60 -12.68
C GLU A 69 9.98 -10.32 -11.35
N THR A 70 9.22 -9.21 -11.27
CA THR A 70 8.48 -8.88 -10.05
C THR A 70 7.37 -9.87 -9.76
N MET A 71 6.68 -10.37 -10.79
CA MET A 71 5.61 -11.36 -10.62
C MET A 71 6.16 -12.72 -10.17
N THR A 72 7.32 -13.14 -10.69
CA THR A 72 8.00 -14.34 -10.23
C THR A 72 8.55 -14.18 -8.81
N ALA A 73 9.07 -12.99 -8.47
CA ALA A 73 9.58 -12.70 -7.12
C ALA A 73 8.49 -12.79 -6.03
N ILE A 74 7.23 -12.45 -6.34
CA ILE A 74 6.09 -12.58 -5.41
C ILE A 74 5.46 -13.99 -5.40
N GLY A 75 6.14 -15.00 -5.94
CA GLY A 75 5.70 -16.40 -5.94
C GLY A 75 5.04 -16.88 -7.24
N GLY A 76 5.03 -16.06 -8.29
CA GLY A 76 4.40 -16.40 -9.56
C GLY A 76 5.16 -17.46 -10.38
N SER A 77 4.42 -18.36 -11.02
CA SER A 77 4.96 -19.41 -11.90
C SER A 77 4.83 -19.00 -13.37
N ARG A 78 5.97 -18.80 -14.05
CA ARG A 78 6.00 -18.40 -15.47
C ARG A 78 5.66 -19.58 -16.39
N TRP A 79 4.82 -19.31 -17.38
CA TRP A 79 4.42 -20.23 -18.43
C TRP A 79 4.56 -19.55 -19.78
N GLN A 80 5.27 -20.20 -20.71
CA GLN A 80 5.52 -19.67 -22.04
C GLN A 80 5.19 -20.74 -23.09
N ARG A 81 4.36 -20.38 -24.08
CA ARG A 81 4.05 -21.24 -25.22
C ARG A 81 3.56 -20.43 -26.41
N GLY A 82 4.20 -20.60 -27.56
CA GLY A 82 3.85 -19.85 -28.77
C GLY A 82 4.03 -18.35 -28.56
N SER A 83 2.99 -17.56 -28.84
CA SER A 83 2.98 -16.11 -28.65
C SER A 83 2.54 -15.65 -27.25
N MET A 84 2.38 -16.58 -26.29
CA MET A 84 1.92 -16.26 -24.95
C MET A 84 3.04 -16.39 -23.92
N ASP A 85 3.14 -15.38 -23.04
CA ASP A 85 4.04 -15.34 -21.90
C ASP A 85 3.28 -14.83 -20.68
N ARG A 86 3.01 -15.73 -19.72
CA ARG A 86 2.17 -15.45 -18.56
C ARG A 86 2.85 -15.86 -17.27
N VAL A 87 2.60 -15.14 -16.20
CA VAL A 87 3.00 -15.53 -14.84
C VAL A 87 1.73 -15.80 -14.03
N TYR A 88 1.49 -17.06 -13.68
CA TYR A 88 0.35 -17.46 -12.87
C TYR A 88 0.62 -17.19 -11.39
N LEU A 89 -0.33 -16.53 -10.73
CA LEU A 89 -0.28 -16.12 -9.34
C LEU A 89 -1.21 -17.04 -8.53
N GLY A 90 -0.81 -18.30 -8.36
CA GLY A 90 -1.63 -19.37 -7.77
C GLY A 90 -2.15 -19.03 -6.36
N ASP A 91 -1.27 -18.50 -5.51
CA ASP A 91 -1.61 -18.12 -4.13
C ASP A 91 -2.62 -16.96 -4.04
N TYR A 92 -2.83 -16.24 -5.15
CA TYR A 92 -3.78 -15.13 -5.27
C TYR A 92 -5.12 -15.57 -5.90
N ALA A 93 -5.25 -16.85 -6.27
CA ALA A 93 -6.52 -17.41 -6.75
C ALA A 93 -7.54 -17.65 -5.62
N THR A 94 -7.11 -17.60 -4.36
CA THR A 94 -8.00 -17.53 -3.21
C THR A 94 -8.28 -16.07 -2.84
N VAL A 95 -9.53 -15.74 -2.51
CA VAL A 95 -9.91 -14.38 -2.11
C VAL A 95 -9.09 -13.95 -0.88
N PRO A 96 -8.32 -12.86 -0.93
CA PRO A 96 -7.54 -12.40 0.22
C PRO A 96 -8.41 -12.13 1.44
N GLY A 97 -7.98 -12.67 2.59
CA GLY A 97 -8.70 -12.64 3.86
C GLY A 97 -9.62 -13.85 4.10
N LEU A 98 -9.81 -14.73 3.12
CA LEU A 98 -10.53 -16.00 3.30
C LEU A 98 -9.62 -17.04 3.93
N GLU A 99 -10.01 -17.55 5.09
CA GLU A 99 -9.33 -18.64 5.79
C GLU A 99 -10.28 -19.84 5.87
N LEU A 100 -9.76 -21.02 5.55
CA LEU A 100 -10.55 -22.25 5.46
C LEU A 100 -9.84 -23.40 6.16
N ASP A 101 -10.54 -24.05 7.07
CA ASP A 101 -10.10 -25.33 7.62
C ASP A 101 -10.94 -26.47 7.06
N HIS A 102 -10.27 -27.58 6.73
CA HIS A 102 -10.88 -28.73 6.06
C HIS A 102 -10.72 -30.00 6.89
N TYR A 103 -11.76 -30.83 6.88
CA TYR A 103 -11.64 -32.21 7.30
C TYR A 103 -10.75 -32.96 6.30
N ASN A 104 -10.22 -34.12 6.71
CA ASN A 104 -9.47 -35.02 5.81
C ASN A 104 -10.27 -35.47 4.57
N THR A 105 -11.59 -35.32 4.60
CA THR A 105 -12.50 -35.59 3.48
C THR A 105 -12.62 -34.42 2.47
N GLY A 106 -11.94 -33.30 2.72
CA GLY A 106 -12.02 -32.09 1.90
C GLY A 106 -13.25 -31.21 2.16
N ARG A 107 -14.08 -31.55 3.17
CA ARG A 107 -15.20 -30.69 3.60
C ARG A 107 -14.71 -29.57 4.50
N ILE A 108 -15.16 -28.34 4.27
CA ILE A 108 -14.90 -27.19 5.13
C ILE A 108 -15.58 -27.41 6.50
N TYR A 109 -14.82 -27.29 7.59
CA TYR A 109 -15.35 -27.35 8.96
C TYR A 109 -15.33 -26.03 9.70
N SER A 110 -14.47 -25.09 9.29
CA SER A 110 -14.40 -23.73 9.81
C SER A 110 -14.01 -22.79 8.69
N ALA A 111 -14.56 -21.58 8.71
CA ALA A 111 -14.22 -20.55 7.75
C ALA A 111 -14.34 -19.15 8.35
N SER A 112 -13.38 -18.29 8.00
CA SER A 112 -13.37 -16.87 8.37
C SER A 112 -13.13 -16.01 7.12
N LEU A 113 -13.68 -14.79 7.13
CA LEU A 113 -13.33 -13.73 6.19
C LEU A 113 -12.92 -12.51 7.00
N ASP A 114 -11.68 -12.06 6.81
CA ASP A 114 -11.08 -10.95 7.57
C ASP A 114 -11.17 -11.18 9.10
N GLY A 115 -10.97 -12.44 9.54
CA GLY A 115 -11.07 -12.85 10.94
C GLY A 115 -12.51 -12.97 11.48
N SER A 116 -13.53 -12.63 10.69
CA SER A 116 -14.94 -12.80 11.06
C SER A 116 -15.47 -14.14 10.56
N GLY A 117 -16.10 -14.92 11.43
CA GLY A 117 -16.67 -16.22 11.06
C GLY A 117 -17.73 -16.09 9.96
N ILE A 118 -17.65 -16.95 8.94
CA ILE A 118 -18.64 -17.04 7.85
C ILE A 118 -19.18 -18.46 7.73
N SER A 119 -20.33 -18.63 7.09
CA SER A 119 -20.87 -19.97 6.83
C SER A 119 -19.98 -20.76 5.86
N ASN A 120 -19.79 -22.06 6.10
CA ASN A 120 -19.00 -22.94 5.23
C ASN A 120 -19.52 -22.96 3.78
N ALA A 121 -20.83 -22.79 3.58
CA ALA A 121 -21.43 -22.69 2.25
C ALA A 121 -21.00 -21.41 1.52
N GLU A 122 -20.91 -20.28 2.22
CA GLU A 122 -20.41 -19.03 1.66
C GLU A 122 -18.91 -19.10 1.38
N ALA A 123 -18.17 -19.72 2.30
CA ALA A 123 -16.75 -19.98 2.16
C ALA A 123 -16.43 -20.78 0.89
N GLY A 124 -17.21 -21.83 0.59
CA GLY A 124 -17.08 -22.59 -0.65
C GLY A 124 -17.39 -21.77 -1.92
N ARG A 125 -18.33 -20.82 -1.85
CA ARG A 125 -18.59 -19.89 -2.97
C ARG A 125 -17.42 -18.94 -3.20
N LEU A 126 -16.82 -18.40 -2.13
CA LEU A 126 -15.64 -17.54 -2.23
C LEU A 126 -14.42 -18.32 -2.75
N ALA A 127 -14.19 -19.53 -2.24
CA ALA A 127 -13.07 -20.39 -2.63
C ALA A 127 -13.08 -20.78 -4.12
N THR A 128 -14.25 -20.78 -4.75
CA THR A 128 -14.45 -21.13 -6.17
C THR A 128 -14.82 -19.94 -7.05
N ALA A 129 -14.83 -18.72 -6.49
CA ALA A 129 -15.17 -17.50 -7.22
C ALA A 129 -14.10 -17.14 -8.26
N VAL A 130 -12.84 -17.49 -8.00
CA VAL A 130 -11.69 -17.20 -8.87
C VAL A 130 -11.07 -18.52 -9.32
N ASP A 131 -10.93 -18.71 -10.62
CA ASP A 131 -10.26 -19.88 -11.20
C ASP A 131 -8.75 -19.64 -11.25
N LYS A 132 -8.33 -18.49 -11.78
CA LYS A 132 -6.90 -18.15 -11.97
C LYS A 132 -6.67 -16.66 -11.86
N VAL A 133 -5.49 -16.30 -11.35
CA VAL A 133 -4.94 -14.96 -11.47
C VAL A 133 -3.62 -15.06 -12.22
N TYR A 134 -3.40 -14.20 -13.21
CA TYR A 134 -2.16 -14.21 -13.98
C TYR A 134 -1.78 -12.83 -14.50
N PHE A 135 -0.49 -12.58 -14.59
CA PHE A 135 0.07 -11.46 -15.34
C PHE A 135 0.34 -11.90 -16.79
N ASP A 136 -0.03 -11.08 -17.78
CA ASP A 136 0.33 -11.29 -19.18
C ASP A 136 1.47 -10.33 -19.55
N ALA A 137 2.63 -10.89 -19.90
CA ALA A 137 3.82 -10.09 -20.21
C ALA A 137 3.69 -9.34 -21.54
N THR A 138 2.74 -9.73 -22.39
CA THR A 138 2.53 -9.12 -23.71
C THR A 138 1.95 -7.70 -23.57
N ASP A 139 1.03 -7.50 -22.62
CA ASP A 139 0.35 -6.22 -22.43
C ASP A 139 0.58 -5.58 -21.05
N GLY A 140 1.31 -6.27 -20.17
CA GLY A 140 1.71 -5.77 -18.87
C GLY A 140 0.58 -5.71 -17.84
N LYS A 141 -0.50 -6.49 -18.01
CA LYS A 141 -1.68 -6.45 -17.14
C LYS A 141 -1.85 -7.71 -16.30
N VAL A 142 -2.51 -7.54 -15.17
CA VAL A 142 -2.97 -8.65 -14.32
C VAL A 142 -4.43 -8.94 -14.62
N TYR A 143 -4.73 -10.20 -14.83
CA TYR A 143 -6.04 -10.72 -15.17
C TYR A 143 -6.57 -11.65 -14.09
N ILE A 144 -7.88 -11.59 -13.88
CA ILE A 144 -8.63 -12.56 -13.08
C ILE A 144 -9.49 -13.36 -14.05
N LYS A 145 -9.29 -14.68 -14.05
CA LYS A 145 -10.24 -15.61 -14.65
C LYS A 145 -11.23 -16.02 -13.57
N TRP A 146 -12.48 -15.60 -13.73
CA TRP A 146 -13.55 -15.93 -12.80
C TRP A 146 -13.91 -17.41 -12.87
N GLY A 147 -14.13 -18.00 -11.70
CA GLY A 147 -14.68 -19.34 -11.53
C GLY A 147 -16.20 -19.33 -11.49
N TRP A 148 -16.76 -20.41 -10.92
CA TRP A 148 -18.21 -20.65 -10.88
C TRP A 148 -18.86 -20.18 -9.57
N GLY A 149 -18.05 -19.90 -8.55
CA GLY A 149 -18.53 -19.41 -7.26
C GLY A 149 -19.25 -18.08 -7.40
N ASN A 150 -20.44 -17.99 -6.83
CA ASN A 150 -21.24 -16.76 -6.79
C ASN A 150 -21.47 -16.32 -5.33
N PRO A 151 -20.44 -15.79 -4.66
CA PRO A 151 -20.53 -15.37 -3.26
C PRO A 151 -21.55 -14.25 -3.07
N ARG A 152 -22.14 -14.21 -1.87
CA ARG A 152 -23.10 -13.18 -1.45
C ARG A 152 -22.47 -12.12 -0.55
N SER A 153 -21.34 -12.46 0.07
CA SER A 153 -20.60 -11.61 0.99
C SER A 153 -19.75 -10.56 0.28
N LEU A 154 -19.26 -10.89 -0.92
CA LEU A 154 -18.45 -10.00 -1.75
C LEU A 154 -18.89 -10.08 -3.20
N ASP A 155 -19.00 -8.94 -3.85
CA ASP A 155 -19.15 -8.89 -5.30
C ASP A 155 -17.80 -9.03 -6.03
N ARG A 156 -17.85 -9.14 -7.36
CA ARG A 156 -16.64 -9.30 -8.18
C ARG A 156 -15.68 -8.11 -8.10
N ASP A 157 -16.20 -6.90 -7.96
CA ASP A 157 -15.36 -5.69 -7.90
C ASP A 157 -14.61 -5.63 -6.57
N GLN A 158 -15.26 -6.02 -5.48
CA GLN A 158 -14.65 -6.15 -4.15
C GLN A 158 -13.59 -7.25 -4.14
N ILE A 159 -13.85 -8.41 -4.76
CA ILE A 159 -12.86 -9.49 -4.89
C ILE A 159 -11.67 -9.03 -5.75
N ALA A 160 -11.93 -8.38 -6.89
CA ALA A 160 -10.88 -7.86 -7.76
C ALA A 160 -10.03 -6.80 -7.05
N ALA A 161 -10.65 -5.88 -6.32
CA ALA A 161 -9.94 -4.87 -5.54
C ALA A 161 -9.03 -5.49 -4.48
N ARG A 162 -9.50 -6.55 -3.78
CA ARG A 162 -8.69 -7.31 -2.82
C ARG A 162 -7.49 -7.97 -3.48
N ILE A 163 -7.70 -8.68 -4.59
CA ILE A 163 -6.63 -9.38 -5.33
C ILE A 163 -5.59 -8.39 -5.87
N PHE A 164 -6.02 -7.35 -6.58
CA PHE A 164 -5.10 -6.35 -7.11
C PHE A 164 -4.40 -5.56 -6.00
N GLY A 165 -5.07 -5.35 -4.87
CA GLY A 165 -4.49 -4.80 -3.65
C GLY A 165 -3.37 -5.67 -3.11
N ALA A 166 -3.62 -6.97 -2.96
CA ALA A 166 -2.65 -7.95 -2.47
C ALA A 166 -1.42 -8.05 -3.39
N VAL A 167 -1.62 -8.17 -4.71
CA VAL A 167 -0.51 -8.21 -5.68
C VAL A 167 0.35 -6.95 -5.60
N ARG A 168 -0.28 -5.77 -5.57
CA ARG A 168 0.44 -4.49 -5.46
C ARG A 168 1.21 -4.39 -4.14
N ALA A 169 0.62 -4.83 -3.03
CA ALA A 169 1.27 -4.83 -1.73
C ALA A 169 2.48 -5.78 -1.71
N ALA A 170 2.37 -6.97 -2.30
CA ALA A 170 3.46 -7.91 -2.41
C ALA A 170 4.64 -7.36 -3.23
N ILE A 171 4.35 -6.73 -4.39
CA ILE A 171 5.41 -6.09 -5.21
C ILE A 171 6.06 -4.92 -4.45
N ALA A 172 5.27 -4.14 -3.71
CA ALA A 172 5.80 -3.02 -2.92
C ALA A 172 6.67 -3.47 -1.72
N ALA A 173 6.60 -4.75 -1.33
CA ALA A 173 7.37 -5.34 -0.25
C ALA A 173 8.70 -5.99 -0.71
N LEU A 174 8.96 -6.04 -2.02
CA LEU A 174 10.25 -6.43 -2.59
C LEU A 174 11.32 -5.36 -2.35
#